data_AF-W2ERT9-F1
#
_entry.id   AF-W2ERT9-F1
#
_cell.length_a   1.000
_cell.length_b   1.000
_cell.length_c   1.000
_cell.angle_alpha   90.00
_cell.angle_beta   90.00
_cell.angle_gamma   90.00
#
_symmetry.space_group_name_H-M   'P 1'
#
loop_
_entity.id
_entity.type
_entity.pdbx_description
1 polymer ?
#
loop_
_entity_poly.entity_id
_entity_poly.type
_entity_poly.pdbx_seq_one_letter_code
_entity_poly.pdbx_strand_id
1 'polypeptide(L)'
;MPQRRAPRHNRPDSGLDLDSRGVRIGLGAVVTLVFSGGLLAARSETGAQYLAEAQAFLTYYAGVVSLVALTTTVALGLVATDRVVLPIRHRVAAQLVHRAAALIGVGFLVVHIGMKIAAGLVPAYGSVVPSTNLYVGMGAVASDLMIVVITTGVMRGRFAQAERPWAWRIVHDLAYLAWPLSILHGLAAGRAPAAWVSWSYVVCLVAVGAALLLRVVAAARPARAPKAEQREQRPARTTLPRQAPQAVPRPVSVLRRTGTDDAAAGAAARRPQDTRLRRIV
;
A
#
# COMPACT_ATOMS: atom_id res chain seq x y z
N MET A 1 -9.51 -40.05 6.62
CA MET A 1 -10.02 -39.27 5.46
C MET A 1 -8.85 -38.54 4.81
N PRO A 2 -8.72 -38.52 3.47
CA PRO A 2 -7.69 -37.73 2.79
C PRO A 2 -8.05 -36.24 2.82
N GLN A 3 -7.12 -35.38 3.25
CA GLN A 3 -7.32 -33.93 3.19
C GLN A 3 -7.26 -33.43 1.74
N ARG A 4 -8.36 -32.87 1.22
CA ARG A 4 -8.35 -32.06 0.00
C ARG A 4 -7.54 -30.78 0.26
N ARG A 5 -6.29 -30.72 -0.20
CA ARG A 5 -5.57 -29.45 -0.33
C ARG A 5 -6.39 -28.52 -1.23
N ALA A 6 -6.74 -27.34 -0.73
CA ALA A 6 -7.34 -26.29 -1.55
C ALA A 6 -6.35 -25.87 -2.66
N PRO A 7 -6.82 -25.57 -3.88
CA PRO A 7 -5.96 -25.07 -4.94
C PRO A 7 -5.33 -23.74 -4.50
N ARG A 8 -3.99 -23.65 -4.59
CA ARG A 8 -3.30 -22.37 -4.39
C ARG A 8 -3.72 -21.42 -5.51
N HIS A 9 -4.35 -20.31 -5.15
CA HIS A 9 -4.66 -19.24 -6.09
C HIS A 9 -3.36 -18.50 -6.42
N ASN A 10 -2.68 -18.93 -7.49
CA ASN A 10 -1.53 -18.22 -8.01
C ASN A 10 -1.96 -16.80 -8.38
N ARG A 11 -1.35 -15.81 -7.73
CA ARG A 11 -1.47 -14.41 -8.11
C ARG A 11 -0.80 -14.26 -9.48
N PRO A 12 -1.42 -13.61 -10.49
CA PRO A 12 -0.73 -13.34 -11.73
C PRO A 12 0.46 -12.43 -11.47
N ASP A 13 1.62 -12.80 -12.00
CA ASP A 13 2.86 -12.07 -11.82
C ASP A 13 2.77 -10.73 -12.57
N SER A 14 2.66 -9.64 -11.83
CA SER A 14 2.81 -8.30 -12.38
C SER A 14 4.28 -8.14 -12.78
N GLY A 15 4.59 -8.31 -14.07
CA GLY A 15 5.95 -8.41 -14.63
C GLY A 15 6.87 -7.19 -14.50
N LEU A 16 6.56 -6.28 -13.59
CA LEU A 16 7.44 -5.21 -13.12
C LEU A 16 8.10 -5.67 -11.81
N ASP A 17 9.22 -6.39 -11.90
CA ASP A 17 10.05 -6.69 -10.73
C ASP A 17 10.76 -5.40 -10.26
N LEU A 18 10.15 -4.75 -9.27
CA LEU A 18 10.66 -3.50 -8.67
C LEU A 18 11.88 -3.71 -7.77
N ASP A 19 12.18 -4.96 -7.36
CA ASP A 19 13.39 -5.31 -6.61
C ASP A 19 14.54 -5.76 -7.54
N SER A 20 14.26 -5.86 -8.85
CA SER A 20 15.25 -6.24 -9.86
C SER A 20 16.50 -5.35 -9.80
N ARG A 21 17.65 -5.96 -10.08
CA ARG A 21 18.94 -5.25 -10.14
C ARG A 21 18.89 -4.07 -11.13
N GLY A 22 18.11 -4.20 -12.22
CA GLY A 22 17.90 -3.14 -13.21
C GLY A 22 17.23 -1.88 -12.62
N VAL A 23 16.14 -2.03 -11.85
CA VAL A 23 15.46 -0.89 -11.21
C VAL A 23 16.38 -0.19 -10.20
N ARG A 24 17.14 -0.96 -9.41
CA ARG A 24 18.09 -0.41 -8.44
C ARG A 24 19.26 0.32 -9.10
N ILE A 25 19.81 -0.21 -10.19
CA ILE A 25 20.86 0.43 -10.99
C ILE A 25 20.32 1.70 -11.67
N GLY A 26 19.12 1.65 -12.26
CA GLY A 26 18.46 2.80 -12.88
C GLY A 26 18.22 3.95 -11.90
N LEU A 27 17.72 3.65 -10.70
CA LEU A 27 17.53 4.66 -9.65
C LEU A 27 18.87 5.28 -9.21
N GLY A 28 19.91 4.45 -9.01
CA GLY A 28 21.25 4.94 -8.68
C GLY A 28 21.87 5.82 -9.76
N ALA A 29 21.68 5.45 -11.03
CA ALA A 29 22.12 6.24 -12.18
C ALA A 29 21.42 7.60 -12.25
N VAL A 30 20.09 7.64 -12.07
CA VAL A 30 19.31 8.89 -12.05
C VAL A 30 19.76 9.80 -10.90
N VAL A 31 19.94 9.28 -9.68
CA VAL A 31 20.44 10.07 -8.54
C VAL A 31 21.84 10.62 -8.81
N THR A 32 22.74 9.81 -9.39
CA THR A 32 24.11 10.22 -9.73
C THR A 32 24.13 11.30 -10.82
N LEU A 33 23.26 11.19 -11.81
CA LEU A 33 23.15 12.13 -12.93
C LEU A 33 22.58 13.47 -12.45
N VAL A 34 21.56 13.46 -11.59
CA VAL A 34 21.02 14.68 -10.94
C VAL A 34 22.08 15.39 -10.09
N PHE A 35 22.82 14.65 -9.25
CA PHE A 35 23.91 15.23 -8.44
C PHE A 35 25.05 15.79 -9.31
N SER A 36 25.48 15.05 -10.33
CA SER A 36 26.53 15.48 -11.25
C SER A 36 26.11 16.71 -12.06
N GLY A 37 24.85 16.74 -12.54
CA GLY A 37 24.27 17.88 -13.25
C GLY A 37 24.19 19.13 -12.39
N GLY A 38 23.76 19.00 -11.13
CA GLY A 38 23.78 20.11 -10.17
C GLY A 38 25.19 20.62 -9.88
N LEU A 39 26.17 19.71 -9.70
CA LEU A 39 27.57 20.09 -9.48
C LEU A 39 28.20 20.77 -10.70
N LEU A 40 27.82 20.38 -11.92
CA LEU A 40 28.25 21.03 -13.16
C LEU A 40 27.58 22.39 -13.35
N ALA A 41 26.28 22.51 -13.09
CA ALA A 41 25.58 23.79 -13.12
C ALA A 41 26.18 24.80 -12.13
N ALA A 42 26.59 24.36 -10.94
CA ALA A 42 27.30 25.19 -9.96
C ALA A 42 28.70 25.67 -10.41
N ARG A 43 29.24 25.20 -11.55
CA ARG A 43 30.48 25.72 -12.15
C ARG A 43 30.24 26.89 -13.13
N SER A 44 29.00 27.20 -13.48
CA SER A 44 28.65 28.35 -14.31
C SER A 44 27.87 29.38 -13.51
N GLU A 45 28.07 30.67 -13.80
CA GLU A 45 27.37 31.75 -13.10
C GLU A 45 25.84 31.63 -13.25
N THR A 46 25.37 31.38 -14.47
CA THR A 46 23.95 31.18 -14.77
C THR A 46 23.37 29.94 -14.09
N GLY A 47 24.13 28.83 -14.02
CA GLY A 47 23.69 27.63 -13.31
C GLY A 47 23.66 27.81 -11.80
N ALA A 48 24.61 28.55 -11.23
CA ALA A 48 24.62 28.94 -9.83
C ALA A 48 23.44 29.88 -9.48
N GLN A 49 23.07 30.81 -10.37
CA GLN A 49 21.86 31.64 -10.23
C GLN A 49 20.59 30.79 -10.15
N TYR A 50 20.35 29.90 -11.12
CA TYR A 50 19.18 29.00 -11.10
C TYR A 50 19.17 28.07 -9.87
N LEU A 51 20.33 27.60 -9.41
CA LEU A 51 20.45 26.81 -8.17
C LEU A 51 20.07 27.63 -6.93
N ALA A 52 20.49 28.89 -6.85
CA ALA A 52 20.14 29.79 -5.75
C ALA A 52 18.63 30.12 -5.74
N GLU A 53 18.03 30.38 -6.91
CA GLU A 53 16.59 30.58 -7.05
C GLU A 53 15.79 29.33 -6.65
N ALA A 54 16.20 28.16 -7.12
CA ALA A 54 15.58 26.88 -6.75
C ALA A 54 15.72 26.60 -5.24
N GLN A 55 16.88 26.87 -4.64
CA GLN A 55 17.09 26.75 -3.19
C GLN A 55 16.18 27.73 -2.43
N ALA A 56 16.07 28.99 -2.85
CA ALA A 56 15.19 29.97 -2.22
C ALA A 56 13.71 29.55 -2.30
N PHE A 57 13.26 29.11 -3.48
CA PHE A 57 11.91 28.58 -3.71
C PHE A 57 11.62 27.37 -2.81
N LEU A 58 12.49 26.36 -2.78
CA LEU A 58 12.28 25.16 -1.96
C LEU A 58 12.37 25.47 -0.46
N THR A 59 13.27 26.37 -0.04
CA THR A 59 13.37 26.86 1.37
C THR A 59 12.08 27.53 1.85
N TYR A 60 11.30 28.11 0.92
CA TYR A 60 10.02 28.78 1.18
C TYR A 60 8.81 27.83 1.08
N TYR A 61 8.75 26.97 0.05
CA TYR A 61 7.56 26.19 -0.30
C TYR A 61 7.57 24.71 0.11
N ALA A 62 8.73 24.06 0.27
CA ALA A 62 8.79 22.60 0.46
C ALA A 62 8.03 22.14 1.73
N GLY A 63 8.11 22.92 2.81
CA GLY A 63 7.37 22.64 4.06
C GLY A 63 5.85 22.73 3.90
N VAL A 64 5.35 23.65 3.07
CA VAL A 64 3.91 23.81 2.76
C VAL A 64 3.41 22.58 1.99
N VAL A 65 4.15 22.18 0.94
CA VAL A 65 3.80 21.00 0.14
C VAL A 65 3.87 19.71 0.97
N SER A 66 4.89 19.56 1.81
CA SER A 66 5.00 18.49 2.80
C SER A 66 3.78 18.43 3.72
N LEU A 67 3.39 19.55 4.35
CA LEU A 67 2.29 19.56 5.31
C LEU A 67 0.94 19.23 4.65
N VAL A 68 0.66 19.76 3.46
CA VAL A 68 -0.58 19.45 2.71
C VAL A 68 -0.61 17.98 2.29
N ALA A 69 0.49 17.43 1.78
CA ALA A 69 0.57 16.02 1.37
C ALA A 69 0.48 15.06 2.57
N LEU A 70 1.14 15.35 3.70
CA LEU A 70 1.04 14.56 4.93
C LEU A 70 -0.35 14.66 5.58
N THR A 71 -0.99 15.84 5.56
CA THR A 71 -2.37 15.99 6.06
C THR A 71 -3.37 15.21 5.19
N THR A 72 -3.19 15.26 3.86
CA THR A 72 -3.94 14.43 2.90
C THR A 72 -3.71 12.93 3.14
N THR A 73 -2.47 12.54 3.48
CA THR A 73 -2.12 11.16 3.84
C THR A 73 -2.86 10.68 5.08
N VAL A 74 -2.93 11.51 6.14
CA VAL A 74 -3.71 11.21 7.37
C VAL A 74 -5.19 11.05 7.03
N ALA A 75 -5.80 12.00 6.30
CA ALA A 75 -7.20 11.93 5.89
C ALA A 75 -7.52 10.64 5.10
N LEU A 76 -6.68 10.29 4.12
CA LEU A 76 -6.80 9.05 3.36
C LEU A 76 -6.59 7.80 4.22
N GLY A 77 -5.81 7.88 5.30
CA GLY A 77 -5.66 6.81 6.29
C GLY A 77 -6.95 6.50 7.06
N LEU A 78 -7.72 7.54 7.43
CA LEU A 78 -9.07 7.36 8.00
C LEU A 78 -10.00 6.69 6.97
N VAL A 79 -10.06 7.23 5.75
CA VAL A 79 -10.93 6.72 4.68
C VAL A 79 -10.58 5.28 4.29
N ALA A 80 -9.29 4.92 4.28
CA ALA A 80 -8.80 3.57 4.01
C ALA A 80 -9.04 2.57 5.16
N THR A 81 -9.38 3.04 6.37
CA THR A 81 -9.71 2.18 7.52
C THR A 81 -11.20 2.04 7.80
N ASP A 82 -12.06 2.91 7.25
CA ASP A 82 -13.51 2.72 7.29
C ASP A 82 -13.93 1.39 6.64
N ARG A 83 -14.87 0.68 7.27
CA ARG A 83 -15.46 -0.57 6.77
C ARG A 83 -16.99 -0.49 6.65
N VAL A 84 -17.60 0.59 7.15
CA VAL A 84 -19.04 0.77 7.31
C VAL A 84 -19.65 1.46 6.08
N VAL A 85 -18.96 2.43 5.48
CA VAL A 85 -19.47 3.21 4.34
C VAL A 85 -18.80 2.81 3.03
N LEU A 86 -17.49 2.58 2.99
CA LEU A 86 -16.76 2.34 1.73
C LEU A 86 -16.74 0.88 1.24
N PRO A 87 -17.15 0.60 -0.02
CA PRO A 87 -16.89 -0.66 -0.72
C PRO A 87 -15.40 -1.03 -0.85
N ILE A 88 -15.09 -2.33 -0.89
CA ILE A 88 -13.71 -2.88 -0.92
C ILE A 88 -12.81 -2.17 -1.95
N ARG A 89 -13.30 -1.98 -3.19
CA ARG A 89 -12.55 -1.35 -4.28
C ARG A 89 -12.05 0.06 -3.94
N HIS A 90 -12.88 0.89 -3.29
CA HIS A 90 -12.52 2.26 -2.94
C HIS A 90 -11.51 2.29 -1.79
N ARG A 91 -11.54 1.31 -0.87
CA ARG A 91 -10.55 1.17 0.21
C ARG A 91 -9.17 0.76 -0.32
N VAL A 92 -9.13 -0.06 -1.37
CA VAL A 92 -7.87 -0.40 -2.07
C VAL A 92 -7.30 0.83 -2.79
N ALA A 93 -8.15 1.58 -3.51
CA ALA A 93 -7.75 2.85 -4.13
C ALA A 93 -7.24 3.86 -3.08
N ALA A 94 -7.97 4.05 -1.97
CA ALA A 94 -7.55 4.91 -0.87
C ALA A 94 -6.20 4.49 -0.26
N GLN A 95 -5.91 3.19 -0.12
CA GLN A 95 -4.58 2.73 0.32
C GLN A 95 -3.47 2.97 -0.72
N LEU A 96 -3.79 3.04 -2.01
CA LEU A 96 -2.80 3.40 -3.04
C LEU A 96 -2.50 4.90 -3.01
N VAL A 97 -3.55 5.74 -3.00
CA VAL A 97 -3.40 7.21 -2.93
C VAL A 97 -2.76 7.64 -1.61
N HIS A 98 -3.10 7.00 -0.48
CA HIS A 98 -2.44 7.23 0.81
C HIS A 98 -0.92 6.98 0.72
N ARG A 99 -0.47 5.91 0.06
CA ARG A 99 0.97 5.65 -0.12
C ARG A 99 1.63 6.67 -1.05
N ALA A 100 0.97 7.06 -2.14
CA ALA A 100 1.49 8.08 -3.05
C ALA A 100 1.63 9.44 -2.35
N ALA A 101 0.59 9.87 -1.62
CA ALA A 101 0.61 11.08 -0.82
C ALA A 101 1.67 11.03 0.29
N ALA A 102 1.86 9.86 0.94
CA ALA A 102 2.90 9.67 1.95
C ALA A 102 4.30 9.84 1.34
N LEU A 103 4.58 9.22 0.20
CA LEU A 103 5.87 9.34 -0.50
C LEU A 103 6.15 10.77 -0.94
N ILE A 104 5.15 11.49 -1.46
CA ILE A 104 5.27 12.91 -1.82
C ILE A 104 5.55 13.75 -0.56
N GLY A 105 4.76 13.59 0.50
CA GLY A 105 4.90 14.35 1.74
C GLY A 105 6.24 14.12 2.43
N VAL A 106 6.70 12.87 2.53
CA VAL A 106 8.00 12.51 3.09
C VAL A 106 9.15 13.00 2.20
N GLY A 107 9.03 12.92 0.88
CA GLY A 107 10.01 13.51 -0.05
C GLY A 107 10.17 15.02 0.16
N PHE A 108 9.05 15.75 0.23
CA PHE A 108 9.06 17.19 0.52
C PHE A 108 9.51 17.52 1.95
N LEU A 109 9.30 16.64 2.94
CA LEU A 109 9.85 16.80 4.29
C LEU A 109 11.39 16.72 4.29
N VAL A 110 11.96 15.75 3.57
CA VAL A 110 13.43 15.62 3.41
C VAL A 110 14.00 16.86 2.69
N VAL A 111 13.36 17.31 1.62
CA VAL A 111 13.75 18.56 0.93
C VAL A 111 13.63 19.76 1.85
N HIS A 112 12.56 19.88 2.63
CA HIS A 112 12.37 20.99 3.56
C HIS A 112 13.49 21.07 4.60
N ILE A 113 13.78 19.96 5.28
CA ILE A 113 14.86 19.87 6.28
C ILE A 113 16.22 20.16 5.63
N GLY A 114 16.52 19.50 4.50
CA GLY A 114 17.78 19.70 3.77
C GLY A 114 18.01 21.15 3.34
N MET A 115 16.96 21.83 2.87
CA MET A 115 17.05 23.25 2.47
C MET A 115 17.20 24.19 3.66
N LYS A 116 16.61 23.89 4.83
CA LYS A 116 16.86 24.68 6.06
C LYS A 116 18.31 24.55 6.53
N ILE A 117 18.91 23.36 6.43
CA ILE A 117 20.32 23.13 6.76
C ILE A 117 21.24 23.80 5.74
N ALA A 118 20.98 23.64 4.43
CA ALA A 118 21.76 24.24 3.35
C ALA A 118 21.70 25.79 3.34
N ALA A 119 20.60 26.38 3.81
CA ALA A 119 20.47 27.82 4.02
C ALA A 119 21.05 28.33 5.37
N GLY A 120 21.68 27.46 6.17
CA GLY A 120 22.26 27.82 7.47
C GLY A 120 21.24 28.19 8.57
N LEU A 121 19.94 27.95 8.34
CA LEU A 121 18.86 28.35 9.24
C LEU A 121 18.70 27.42 10.45
N VAL A 122 19.21 26.18 10.34
CA VAL A 122 19.18 25.15 11.38
C VAL A 122 20.49 24.33 11.27
N PRO A 123 21.19 24.00 12.38
CA PRO A 123 22.37 23.13 12.31
C PRO A 123 21.99 21.71 11.84
N ALA A 124 22.94 20.97 11.29
CA ALA A 124 22.69 19.65 10.69
C ALA A 124 22.04 18.61 11.64
N TYR A 125 22.22 18.75 12.96
CA TYR A 125 21.59 17.90 13.98
C TYR A 125 20.22 18.41 14.47
N GLY A 126 19.81 19.63 14.10
CA GLY A 126 18.61 20.31 14.62
C GLY A 126 17.28 19.77 14.08
N SER A 127 17.31 18.74 13.24
CA SER A 127 16.15 17.92 12.86
C SER A 127 15.88 16.75 13.82
N VAL A 128 16.83 16.46 14.72
CA VAL A 128 16.79 15.33 15.68
C VAL A 128 16.93 15.82 17.12
N VAL A 129 17.71 16.88 17.38
CA VAL A 129 17.80 17.51 18.70
C VAL A 129 16.87 18.73 18.74
N PRO A 130 15.85 18.75 19.61
CA PRO A 130 14.97 19.91 19.74
C PRO A 130 15.72 21.17 20.15
N SER A 131 15.51 22.27 19.43
CA SER A 131 16.08 23.57 19.75
C SER A 131 15.39 24.24 20.94
N THR A 132 16.10 25.17 21.60
CA THR A 132 15.53 26.06 22.63
C THR A 132 14.36 26.93 22.14
N ASN A 133 14.28 27.22 20.84
CA ASN A 133 13.07 27.74 20.21
C ASN A 133 12.00 26.63 20.17
N LEU A 134 10.93 26.80 20.94
CA LEU A 134 9.86 25.81 21.09
C LEU A 134 9.25 25.36 19.75
N TYR A 135 8.94 26.29 18.84
CA TYR A 135 8.29 25.95 17.57
C TYR A 135 9.24 25.24 16.60
N VAL A 136 10.52 25.59 16.58
CA VAL A 136 11.53 24.83 15.81
C VAL A 136 11.77 23.45 16.43
N GLY A 137 11.77 23.35 17.77
CA GLY A 137 11.87 22.07 18.50
C GLY A 137 10.68 21.13 18.26
N MET A 138 9.45 21.66 18.14
CA MET A 138 8.27 20.90 17.69
C MET A 138 8.46 20.30 16.30
N GLY A 139 9.22 20.97 15.42
CA GLY A 139 9.59 20.46 14.10
C GLY A 139 10.46 19.20 14.19
N ALA A 140 11.53 19.24 15.00
CA ALA A 140 12.42 18.10 15.24
C ALA A 140 11.64 16.88 15.79
N VAL A 141 10.84 17.09 16.85
CA VAL A 141 10.01 16.02 17.43
C VAL A 141 9.00 15.46 16.42
N ALA A 142 8.43 16.32 15.54
CA ALA A 142 7.54 15.86 14.48
C ALA A 142 8.29 15.02 13.41
N SER A 143 9.53 15.36 13.05
CA SER A 143 10.35 14.53 12.15
C SER A 143 10.76 13.20 12.77
N ASP A 144 11.13 13.16 14.06
CA ASP A 144 11.47 11.90 14.75
C ASP A 144 10.28 10.95 14.83
N LEU A 145 9.10 11.47 15.21
CA LEU A 145 7.85 10.71 15.16
C LEU A 145 7.53 10.24 13.74
N MET A 146 7.80 11.06 12.71
CA MET A 146 7.60 10.68 11.32
C MET A 146 8.56 9.55 10.88
N ILE A 147 9.82 9.55 11.32
CA ILE A 147 10.76 8.45 11.07
C ILE A 147 10.21 7.13 11.62
N VAL A 148 9.64 7.15 12.84
CA VAL A 148 8.99 5.98 13.45
C VAL A 148 7.74 5.53 12.67
N VAL A 149 6.90 6.47 12.24
CA VAL A 149 5.69 6.22 11.43
C VAL A 149 6.03 5.63 10.05
N ILE A 150 7.06 6.14 9.37
CA ILE A 150 7.57 5.61 8.09
C ILE A 150 8.11 4.20 8.29
N THR A 151 8.99 4.01 9.28
CA THR A 151 9.66 2.73 9.54
C THR A 151 8.63 1.63 9.85
N THR A 152 7.64 1.93 10.69
CA THR A 152 6.54 0.99 10.96
C THR A 152 5.61 0.79 9.75
N GLY A 153 5.38 1.82 8.94
CA GLY A 153 4.66 1.72 7.67
C GLY A 153 5.31 0.72 6.70
N VAL A 154 6.64 0.79 6.52
CA VAL A 154 7.43 -0.15 5.71
C VAL A 154 7.45 -1.54 6.35
N MET A 155 7.72 -1.64 7.65
CA MET A 155 7.79 -2.91 8.39
C MET A 155 6.43 -3.60 8.60
N ARG A 156 5.31 -3.00 8.16
CA ARG A 156 3.94 -3.55 8.27
C ARG A 156 3.83 -5.02 7.85
N GLY A 157 4.56 -5.43 6.81
CA GLY A 157 4.59 -6.83 6.34
C GLY A 157 5.17 -7.83 7.36
N ARG A 158 6.10 -7.39 8.21
CA ARG A 158 6.66 -8.19 9.31
C ARG A 158 5.70 -8.25 10.49
N PHE A 159 5.10 -7.13 10.88
CA PHE A 159 4.09 -7.09 11.94
C PHE A 159 2.85 -7.94 11.61
N ALA A 160 2.47 -8.05 10.34
CA ALA A 160 1.38 -8.93 9.89
C ALA A 160 1.66 -10.44 10.08
N GLN A 161 2.90 -10.81 10.41
CA GLN A 161 3.36 -12.18 10.69
C GLN A 161 3.80 -12.37 12.16
N ALA A 162 3.79 -11.29 12.97
CA ALA A 162 4.16 -11.32 14.38
C ALA A 162 2.95 -11.66 15.28
N GLU A 163 3.22 -12.12 16.51
CA GLU A 163 2.19 -12.45 17.52
C GLU A 163 1.22 -11.31 17.82
N ARG A 164 1.68 -10.05 17.70
CA ARG A 164 0.94 -8.84 18.05
C ARG A 164 0.75 -7.94 16.82
N PRO A 165 -0.06 -8.33 15.82
CA PRO A 165 -0.25 -7.56 14.59
C PRO A 165 -0.97 -6.22 14.81
N TRP A 166 -1.54 -6.00 16.00
CA TRP A 166 -2.10 -4.73 16.44
C TRP A 166 -1.04 -3.70 16.85
N ALA A 167 0.16 -4.12 17.27
CA ALA A 167 1.23 -3.21 17.70
C ALA A 167 1.65 -2.24 16.59
N TRP A 168 1.63 -2.70 15.33
CA TRP A 168 1.83 -1.85 14.15
C TRP A 168 0.91 -0.63 14.13
N ARG A 169 -0.36 -0.77 14.52
CA ARG A 169 -1.30 0.36 14.53
C ARG A 169 -0.89 1.39 15.56
N ILE A 170 -0.73 0.99 16.82
CA ILE A 170 -0.43 1.91 17.93
C ILE A 170 0.81 2.76 17.64
N VAL A 171 1.87 2.16 17.07
CA VAL A 171 3.09 2.91 16.74
C VAL A 171 2.93 3.75 15.47
N HIS A 172 2.11 3.34 14.50
CA HIS A 172 1.81 4.14 13.30
C HIS A 172 0.80 5.27 13.60
N ASP A 173 -0.06 5.10 14.62
CA ASP A 173 -1.00 6.10 15.13
C ASP A 173 -0.26 7.30 15.81
N LEU A 174 1.05 7.20 16.05
CA LEU A 174 1.92 8.36 16.36
C LEU A 174 1.86 9.46 15.28
N ALA A 175 1.42 9.13 14.06
CA ALA A 175 1.12 10.13 13.02
C ALA A 175 0.11 11.19 13.50
N TYR A 176 -0.85 10.85 14.37
CA TYR A 176 -1.81 11.79 14.94
C TYR A 176 -1.18 12.75 15.98
N LEU A 177 0.02 12.46 16.49
CA LEU A 177 0.79 13.36 17.34
C LEU A 177 1.81 14.18 16.53
N ALA A 178 2.47 13.57 15.53
CA ALA A 178 3.35 14.27 14.62
C ALA A 178 2.62 15.36 13.82
N TRP A 179 1.38 15.11 13.40
CA TRP A 179 0.56 16.02 12.61
C TRP A 179 0.32 17.39 13.27
N PRO A 180 -0.29 17.51 14.47
CA PRO A 180 -0.48 18.81 15.13
C PRO A 180 0.84 19.50 15.48
N LEU A 181 1.89 18.77 15.86
CA LEU A 181 3.22 19.34 16.08
C LEU A 181 3.79 19.99 14.80
N SER A 182 3.64 19.32 13.65
CA SER A 182 4.07 19.85 12.34
C SER A 182 3.24 21.07 11.88
N ILE A 183 1.96 21.16 12.28
CA ILE A 183 1.11 22.33 12.02
C ILE A 183 1.54 23.51 12.89
N LEU A 184 1.77 23.30 14.19
CA LEU A 184 2.24 24.34 15.11
C LEU A 184 3.61 24.87 14.71
N HIS A 185 4.53 23.96 14.33
CA HIS A 185 5.79 24.33 13.69
C HIS A 185 5.57 25.16 12.43
N GLY A 186 4.78 24.67 11.46
CA GLY A 186 4.56 25.34 10.17
C GLY A 186 3.82 26.67 10.23
N LEU A 187 3.12 26.98 11.34
CA LEU A 187 2.43 28.25 11.57
C LEU A 187 3.26 29.27 12.37
N ALA A 188 4.10 28.83 13.31
CA ALA A 188 4.76 29.71 14.27
C ALA A 188 6.30 29.67 14.24
N ALA A 189 6.93 28.74 13.51
CA ALA A 189 8.39 28.71 13.34
C ALA A 189 8.84 29.70 12.24
N GLY A 190 9.04 30.96 12.63
CA GLY A 190 9.70 31.97 11.81
C GLY A 190 8.74 33.04 11.26
N ARG A 191 8.74 33.24 9.93
CA ARG A 191 7.95 34.31 9.28
C ARG A 191 6.44 34.04 9.39
N ALA A 192 5.65 35.12 9.38
CA ALA A 192 4.21 35.02 9.21
C ALA A 192 3.84 34.22 7.93
N PRO A 193 2.82 33.35 7.97
CA PRO A 193 2.27 32.72 6.78
C PRO A 193 1.49 33.75 5.94
N ALA A 194 1.62 33.68 4.61
CA ALA A 194 0.73 34.42 3.72
C ALA A 194 -0.71 33.91 3.89
N ALA A 195 -1.72 34.79 3.81
CA ALA A 195 -3.10 34.44 4.18
C ALA A 195 -3.65 33.18 3.46
N TRP A 196 -3.29 32.96 2.20
CA TRP A 196 -3.69 31.76 1.44
C TRP A 196 -3.08 30.46 1.98
N VAL A 197 -1.89 30.51 2.59
CA VAL A 197 -1.27 29.37 3.29
C VAL A 197 -2.08 29.05 4.54
N SER A 198 -2.41 30.06 5.35
CA SER A 198 -3.26 29.90 6.53
C SER A 198 -4.63 29.31 6.16
N TRP A 199 -5.26 29.80 5.09
CA TRP A 199 -6.52 29.26 4.59
C TRP A 199 -6.39 27.81 4.08
N SER A 200 -5.32 27.45 3.37
CA SER A 200 -5.12 26.06 2.94
C SER A 200 -4.92 25.11 4.13
N TYR A 201 -4.23 25.55 5.18
CA TYR A 201 -4.10 24.80 6.43
C TYR A 201 -5.44 24.66 7.15
N VAL A 202 -6.24 25.72 7.25
CA VAL A 202 -7.61 25.67 7.82
C VAL A 202 -8.51 24.70 7.05
N VAL A 203 -8.50 24.75 5.71
CA VAL A 203 -9.26 23.82 4.86
C VAL A 203 -8.82 22.37 5.08
N CYS A 204 -7.51 22.12 5.16
CA CYS A 204 -6.98 20.80 5.50
C CYS A 204 -7.39 20.34 6.91
N LEU A 205 -7.39 21.24 7.90
CA LEU A 205 -7.82 20.96 9.28
C LEU A 205 -9.32 20.59 9.33
N VAL A 206 -10.16 21.36 8.64
CA VAL A 206 -11.61 21.12 8.54
C VAL A 206 -11.91 19.81 7.81
N ALA A 207 -11.18 19.49 6.74
CA ALA A 207 -11.33 18.22 6.02
C ALA A 207 -10.97 17.00 6.89
N VAL A 208 -9.88 17.06 7.67
CA VAL A 208 -9.51 16.01 8.63
C VAL A 208 -10.52 15.94 9.78
N GLY A 209 -10.94 17.07 10.34
CA GLY A 209 -11.94 17.14 11.40
C GLY A 209 -13.29 16.54 10.98
N ALA A 210 -13.75 16.85 9.77
CA ALA A 210 -14.95 16.26 9.19
C ALA A 210 -14.80 14.74 8.97
N ALA A 211 -13.65 14.27 8.47
CA ALA A 211 -13.37 12.84 8.31
C ALA A 211 -13.33 12.10 9.66
N LEU A 212 -12.81 12.74 10.72
CA LEU A 212 -12.77 12.20 12.08
C LEU A 212 -14.18 12.14 12.70
N LEU A 213 -14.98 13.21 12.56
CA LEU A 213 -16.38 13.26 12.96
C LEU A 213 -17.21 12.17 12.27
N LEU A 214 -17.09 12.05 10.94
CA LEU A 214 -17.75 10.99 10.17
C LEU A 214 -17.34 9.59 10.64
N ARG A 215 -16.08 9.37 11.00
CA ARG A 215 -15.58 8.10 11.55
C ARG A 215 -16.16 7.80 12.95
N VAL A 216 -16.24 8.79 13.84
CA VAL A 216 -16.86 8.63 15.17
C VAL A 216 -18.36 8.35 15.03
N VAL A 217 -19.08 9.11 14.19
CA VAL A 217 -20.50 8.88 13.92
C VAL A 217 -20.75 7.52 13.26
N ALA A 218 -19.87 7.06 12.36
CA ALA A 218 -19.97 5.74 11.74
C ALA A 218 -19.70 4.59 12.73
N ALA A 219 -18.79 4.79 13.70
CA ALA A 219 -18.52 3.82 14.76
C ALA A 219 -19.62 3.78 15.84
N ALA A 220 -20.29 4.91 16.10
CA ALA A 220 -21.41 5.01 17.03
C ALA A 220 -22.75 4.47 16.48
N ARG A 221 -22.85 4.21 15.17
CA ARG A 221 -24.04 3.58 14.58
C ARG A 221 -24.08 2.10 14.99
N PRO A 222 -25.15 1.63 15.66
CA PRO A 222 -25.26 0.21 15.99
C PRO A 222 -25.25 -0.61 14.70
N ALA A 223 -24.48 -1.70 14.71
CA ALA A 223 -24.38 -2.59 13.57
C ALA A 223 -25.77 -3.13 13.22
N ARG A 224 -26.30 -2.79 12.04
CA ARG A 224 -27.55 -3.38 11.54
C ARG A 224 -27.43 -4.90 11.59
N ALA A 225 -28.31 -5.53 12.35
CA ALA A 225 -28.31 -6.98 12.52
C ALA A 225 -28.34 -7.67 11.13
N PRO A 226 -27.63 -8.81 10.96
CA PRO A 226 -27.75 -9.61 9.75
C PRO A 226 -29.23 -9.93 9.50
N LYS A 227 -29.68 -9.75 8.26
CA LYS A 227 -31.11 -9.81 7.86
C LYS A 227 -31.64 -11.26 7.82
N ALA A 228 -31.66 -11.92 8.97
CA ALA A 228 -31.99 -13.32 9.15
C ALA A 228 -33.42 -13.65 8.65
N GLU A 229 -34.37 -12.75 8.92
CA GLU A 229 -35.79 -12.90 8.58
C GLU A 229 -36.03 -13.13 7.08
N GLN A 230 -35.19 -12.59 6.18
CA GLN A 230 -35.32 -12.84 4.74
C GLN A 230 -34.85 -14.23 4.28
N ARG A 231 -34.30 -15.05 5.19
CA ARG A 231 -34.08 -16.49 4.95
C ARG A 231 -35.26 -17.36 5.41
N GLU A 232 -36.07 -16.88 6.35
CA GLU A 232 -37.34 -17.51 6.77
C GLU A 232 -38.52 -17.10 5.89
N GLN A 233 -38.60 -15.83 5.48
CA GLN A 233 -39.66 -15.33 4.60
C GLN A 233 -39.50 -15.71 3.12
N ARG A 234 -38.50 -16.53 2.76
CA ARG A 234 -38.53 -17.25 1.49
C ARG A 234 -39.58 -18.36 1.65
N PRO A 235 -40.73 -18.33 0.93
CA PRO A 235 -41.75 -19.35 1.11
C PRO A 235 -41.14 -20.73 0.93
N ALA A 236 -41.49 -21.66 1.82
CA ALA A 236 -41.01 -23.04 1.75
C ALA A 236 -41.38 -23.59 0.37
N ARG A 237 -40.38 -23.71 -0.52
CA ARG A 237 -40.59 -24.14 -1.90
C ARG A 237 -41.00 -25.60 -1.84
N THR A 238 -42.31 -25.84 -1.90
CA THR A 238 -42.94 -27.14 -1.64
C THR A 238 -42.13 -28.24 -2.28
N THR A 239 -41.45 -29.03 -1.44
CA THR A 239 -40.69 -30.19 -1.88
C THR A 239 -41.69 -31.27 -2.23
N LEU A 240 -42.25 -31.16 -3.44
CA LEU A 240 -42.93 -32.26 -4.10
C LEU A 240 -42.08 -33.52 -3.92
N PRO A 241 -42.66 -34.67 -3.52
CA PRO A 241 -41.91 -35.89 -3.33
C PRO A 241 -41.03 -36.16 -4.54
N ARG A 242 -39.72 -36.32 -4.31
CA ARG A 242 -38.79 -36.67 -5.38
C ARG A 242 -39.16 -38.05 -5.88
N GLN A 243 -39.95 -38.10 -6.96
CA GLN A 243 -40.20 -39.35 -7.68
C GLN A 243 -38.84 -40.02 -7.94
N ALA A 244 -38.74 -41.29 -7.55
CA ALA A 244 -37.58 -42.09 -7.89
C ALA A 244 -37.43 -42.07 -9.43
N PRO A 245 -36.21 -41.98 -9.97
CA PRO A 245 -36.01 -42.04 -11.42
C PRO A 245 -36.65 -43.32 -11.95
N GLN A 246 -37.71 -43.20 -12.74
CA GLN A 246 -38.27 -44.35 -13.44
C GLN A 246 -37.17 -44.97 -14.29
N ALA A 247 -36.97 -46.27 -14.14
CA ALA A 247 -35.92 -46.99 -14.86
C ALA A 247 -36.27 -47.00 -16.35
N VAL A 248 -35.68 -46.06 -17.11
CA VAL A 248 -35.80 -46.00 -18.57
C VAL A 248 -35.36 -47.37 -19.13
N PRO A 249 -36.25 -48.11 -19.82
CA PRO A 249 -35.88 -49.39 -20.40
C PRO A 249 -34.70 -49.20 -21.36
N ARG A 250 -33.62 -49.95 -21.16
CA ARG A 250 -32.50 -49.94 -22.11
C ARG A 250 -32.99 -50.52 -23.44
N PRO A 251 -32.83 -49.83 -24.58
CA PRO A 251 -33.13 -50.41 -25.88
C PRO A 251 -32.21 -51.61 -26.11
N VAL A 252 -32.81 -52.78 -26.39
CA VAL A 252 -32.04 -53.99 -26.69
C VAL A 252 -31.51 -53.87 -28.11
N SER A 253 -30.21 -53.56 -28.23
CA SER A 253 -29.52 -53.43 -29.52
C SER A 253 -29.28 -54.80 -30.18
N VAL A 254 -30.33 -55.37 -30.77
CA VAL A 254 -30.23 -56.56 -31.62
C VAL A 254 -29.56 -56.16 -32.93
N LEU A 255 -28.25 -56.42 -33.08
CA LEU A 255 -27.57 -56.32 -34.36
C LEU A 255 -26.71 -57.54 -34.68
N ARG A 256 -27.44 -58.58 -35.12
CA ARG A 256 -27.05 -59.59 -36.12
C ARG A 256 -25.62 -59.46 -36.68
N ARG A 257 -24.71 -60.30 -36.20
CA ARG A 257 -23.39 -60.50 -36.82
C ARG A 257 -23.49 -61.61 -37.87
N THR A 258 -23.68 -61.24 -39.13
CA THR A 258 -23.36 -62.14 -40.26
C THR A 258 -21.84 -62.30 -40.35
N GLY A 259 -21.36 -63.52 -40.52
CA GLY A 259 -19.95 -63.81 -40.67
C GLY A 259 -19.60 -64.21 -42.10
N THR A 260 -18.44 -63.76 -42.54
CA THR A 260 -17.54 -64.42 -43.50
C THR A 260 -16.13 -64.04 -43.07
N ASP A 261 -15.33 -65.04 -42.70
CA ASP A 261 -13.97 -65.33 -43.18
C ASP A 261 -13.22 -64.14 -43.87
N ASP A 262 -11.94 -63.87 -43.59
CA ASP A 262 -10.87 -64.88 -43.64
C ASP A 262 -9.52 -64.41 -43.01
N ALA A 263 -8.54 -65.33 -42.99
CA ALA A 263 -7.07 -65.14 -43.01
C ALA A 263 -6.26 -64.65 -41.75
N ALA A 264 -5.08 -65.30 -41.62
CA ALA A 264 -3.83 -64.93 -40.88
C ALA A 264 -3.93 -64.58 -39.37
N ALA A 265 -3.49 -65.40 -38.40
CA ALA A 265 -2.23 -66.13 -38.20
C ALA A 265 -0.99 -65.26 -37.85
N GLY A 266 -0.38 -65.52 -36.69
CA GLY A 266 0.82 -64.83 -36.19
C GLY A 266 1.12 -65.17 -34.73
N ALA A 267 1.98 -66.16 -34.47
CA ALA A 267 2.24 -66.71 -33.13
C ALA A 267 3.51 -66.14 -32.44
N ALA A 268 3.48 -66.23 -31.10
CA ALA A 268 4.48 -65.89 -30.10
C ALA A 268 6.00 -65.94 -30.41
N ALA A 269 6.79 -65.04 -29.79
CA ALA A 269 8.08 -65.38 -29.16
C ALA A 269 8.72 -64.28 -28.24
N ARG A 270 9.23 -64.72 -27.07
CA ARG A 270 10.52 -64.36 -26.38
C ARG A 270 10.93 -62.88 -26.07
N ARG A 271 11.01 -62.56 -24.76
CA ARG A 271 12.22 -62.25 -23.90
C ARG A 271 13.55 -61.74 -24.55
N PRO A 272 14.50 -61.13 -23.79
CA PRO A 272 14.44 -60.32 -22.54
C PRO A 272 15.51 -59.16 -22.44
N GLN A 273 15.72 -58.60 -21.22
CA GLN A 273 16.94 -57.88 -20.71
C GLN A 273 17.28 -56.45 -21.24
N ASP A 274 17.99 -55.57 -20.51
CA ASP A 274 18.44 -55.58 -19.08
C ASP A 274 17.80 -54.39 -18.26
N THR A 275 18.39 -53.24 -17.84
CA THR A 275 19.77 -52.72 -17.84
C THR A 275 20.07 -51.77 -16.65
N ARG A 276 21.23 -51.97 -16.00
CA ARG A 276 22.02 -51.14 -15.04
C ARG A 276 21.69 -49.62 -14.91
N LEU A 277 21.49 -49.05 -13.71
CA LEU A 277 22.43 -48.73 -12.59
C LEU A 277 23.33 -47.47 -12.74
N ARG A 278 22.99 -46.40 -11.99
CA ARG A 278 23.81 -45.33 -11.33
C ARG A 278 22.82 -44.23 -10.86
N ARG A 279 22.73 -43.73 -9.61
CA ARG A 279 23.61 -43.61 -8.42
C ARG A 279 24.72 -42.55 -8.55
N ILE A 280 24.89 -41.75 -7.48
CA ILE A 280 25.91 -40.71 -7.25
C ILE A 280 25.54 -39.37 -7.94
N VAL A 281 25.43 -38.23 -7.24
CA VAL A 281 25.46 -37.98 -5.78
C VAL A 281 24.37 -36.99 -5.38
#